data_AF-A0A6A6K4F3-F1
#
_entry.id   AF-A0A6A6K4F3-F1
#
_cell.length_a   1.000
_cell.length_b   1.000
_cell.length_c   1.000
_cell.angle_alpha   90.00
_cell.angle_beta   90.00
_cell.angle_gamma   90.00
#
_symmetry.space_group_name_H-M   'P 1'
#
loop_
_entity.id
_entity.type
_entity.pdbx_description
1 polymer ?
#
loop_
_entity_poly.entity_id
_entity_poly.type
_entity_poly.pdbx_seq_one_letter_code
_entity_poly.pdbx_strand_id
1 'polypeptide(L)'
;MDAVATDSVSESTLNEFRIPSFIFQPELEVSDDGSPSPPPQYPVLVFINSKSGGQLGGDLLLTYRSLLNEKQVFDLGEEAPDKVLRRIYLNLEMLKPRSKLADEIQQRLRIIVAGGDGTAGWLLGVVCDLKLSHPPPIATVPLGTGNNLPFAFGWGKRNPGTDPNSVMSFLNQVKKAKEMKIDNWHILMRMRAPRGGPCDPIAPLELPHSLHAFQRVSPTDELNVEGYHTFRGILELLQHGSRHGGMCFNVLEFIDLVRNIAQLAKVKVMKRHGQWQDLHIPHSIRSIVCLNLPSFSGGLSPWGTPNSKKQRDRDLTPPYVDDGLLEVVGFRDAWHGLVCLLQMDMGLVLHK
;
A
#
# COMPACT_ATOMS: atom_id res chain seq x y z
N MET A 1 1.12 -49.65 4.60
CA MET A 1 0.14 -48.99 3.73
C MET A 1 -0.36 -47.79 4.52
N ASP A 2 0.31 -46.65 4.48
CA ASP A 2 -0.10 -45.42 5.20
C ASP A 2 0.48 -44.19 4.49
N ALA A 3 -0.01 -43.90 3.28
CA ALA A 3 0.43 -42.73 2.50
C ALA A 3 -0.72 -42.02 1.77
N VAL A 4 -1.98 -42.19 2.20
CA VAL A 4 -3.17 -41.72 1.43
C VAL A 4 -4.01 -40.66 2.16
N ALA A 5 -3.71 -40.34 3.43
CA ALA A 5 -4.55 -39.44 4.24
C ALA A 5 -4.08 -37.96 4.28
N THR A 6 -2.84 -37.65 3.88
CA THR A 6 -2.28 -36.28 4.00
C THR A 6 -2.54 -35.39 2.78
N ASP A 7 -2.65 -35.95 1.57
CA ASP A 7 -2.87 -35.19 0.33
C ASP A 7 -4.32 -34.72 0.15
N SER A 8 -5.31 -35.44 0.69
CA SER A 8 -6.71 -35.07 0.54
C SER A 8 -7.12 -33.87 1.40
N VAL A 9 -6.46 -33.68 2.55
CA VAL A 9 -6.70 -32.56 3.47
C VAL A 9 -6.06 -31.27 2.96
N SER A 10 -4.87 -31.34 2.33
CA SER A 10 -4.24 -30.18 1.69
C SER A 10 -5.04 -29.71 0.47
N GLU A 11 -5.48 -30.64 -0.40
CA GLU A 11 -6.18 -30.30 -1.64
C GLU A 11 -7.60 -29.76 -1.39
N SER A 12 -8.34 -30.35 -0.45
CA SER A 12 -9.66 -29.82 -0.04
C SER A 12 -9.56 -28.42 0.55
N THR A 13 -8.48 -28.11 1.28
CA THR A 13 -8.25 -26.77 1.84
C THR A 13 -7.82 -25.77 0.75
N LEU A 14 -7.03 -26.19 -0.25
CA LEU A 14 -6.61 -25.32 -1.36
C LEU A 14 -7.78 -24.89 -2.24
N ASN A 15 -8.79 -25.77 -2.41
CA ASN A 15 -10.00 -25.45 -3.18
C ASN A 15 -10.81 -24.30 -2.59
N GLU A 16 -10.64 -23.98 -1.31
CA GLU A 16 -11.28 -22.81 -0.71
C GLU A 16 -10.73 -21.48 -1.27
N PHE A 17 -9.51 -21.48 -1.84
CA PHE A 17 -8.80 -20.29 -2.33
C PHE A 17 -8.72 -20.18 -3.86
N ARG A 18 -8.93 -21.28 -4.60
CA ARG A 18 -8.77 -21.33 -6.05
C ARG A 18 -9.97 -20.70 -6.77
N ILE A 19 -9.68 -19.68 -7.57
CA ILE A 19 -10.63 -19.02 -8.47
C ILE A 19 -10.68 -19.82 -9.78
N PRO A 20 -11.89 -20.18 -10.26
CA PRO A 20 -12.07 -20.87 -11.52
C PRO A 20 -11.49 -20.11 -12.73
N SER A 21 -10.90 -20.84 -13.67
CA SER A 21 -10.20 -20.23 -14.83
C SER A 21 -11.09 -19.37 -15.72
N PHE A 22 -12.39 -19.68 -15.82
CA PHE A 22 -13.34 -18.90 -16.64
C PHE A 22 -13.52 -17.46 -16.13
N ILE A 23 -13.18 -17.16 -14.86
CA ILE A 23 -13.18 -15.79 -14.34
C ILE A 23 -12.10 -14.95 -15.03
N PHE A 24 -10.97 -15.56 -15.39
CA PHE A 24 -9.87 -14.88 -16.08
C PHE A 24 -10.04 -14.87 -17.60
N GLN A 25 -10.79 -15.84 -18.14
CA GLN A 25 -11.04 -16.04 -19.57
C GLN A 25 -12.51 -16.41 -19.78
N PRO A 26 -13.42 -15.41 -19.81
CA PRO A 26 -14.87 -15.65 -19.92
C PRO A 26 -15.29 -16.40 -21.19
N GLU A 27 -14.45 -16.37 -22.23
CA GLU A 27 -14.68 -17.06 -23.49
C GLU A 27 -14.56 -18.59 -23.37
N LEU A 28 -13.93 -19.09 -22.29
CA LEU A 28 -13.74 -20.50 -22.01
C LEU A 28 -14.85 -21.12 -21.15
N GLU A 29 -16.04 -20.50 -21.05
CA GLU A 29 -17.21 -21.16 -20.47
C GLU A 29 -17.51 -22.45 -21.24
N VAL A 30 -16.99 -23.57 -20.73
CA VAL A 30 -17.41 -24.90 -21.16
C VAL A 30 -18.83 -25.08 -20.65
N SER A 31 -19.72 -25.45 -21.57
CA SER A 31 -21.09 -25.92 -21.30
C SER A 31 -21.11 -26.79 -20.04
N ASP A 32 -21.80 -26.29 -19.02
CA ASP A 32 -21.99 -26.88 -17.69
C ASP A 32 -22.43 -28.35 -17.80
N ASP A 33 -21.49 -29.26 -17.56
CA ASP A 33 -21.74 -30.61 -17.08
C ASP A 33 -22.13 -30.50 -15.60
N GLY A 34 -23.39 -30.09 -15.38
CA GLY A 34 -24.31 -30.47 -14.30
C GLY A 34 -23.85 -30.61 -12.84
N SER A 35 -22.63 -30.26 -12.47
CA SER A 35 -22.12 -30.32 -11.11
C SER A 35 -21.37 -29.05 -10.77
N PRO A 36 -22.05 -28.03 -10.21
CA PRO A 36 -21.37 -26.82 -9.78
C PRO A 36 -20.46 -27.19 -8.61
N SER A 37 -19.15 -27.14 -8.84
CA SER A 37 -18.22 -27.10 -7.72
C SER A 37 -18.60 -25.88 -6.87
N PRO A 38 -18.69 -26.04 -5.54
CA PRO A 38 -19.11 -24.94 -4.68
C PRO A 38 -18.14 -23.76 -4.85
N PRO A 39 -18.64 -22.52 -4.76
CA PRO A 39 -17.80 -21.33 -4.82
C PRO A 39 -16.67 -21.44 -3.80
N PRO A 40 -15.44 -21.01 -4.16
CA PRO A 40 -14.39 -20.87 -3.17
C PRO A 40 -14.89 -19.97 -2.04
N GLN A 41 -14.70 -20.39 -0.79
CA GLN A 41 -15.14 -19.62 0.36
C GLN A 41 -14.27 -18.38 0.59
N TYR A 42 -12.99 -18.46 0.19
CA TYR A 42 -12.00 -17.41 0.38
C TYR A 42 -11.17 -17.23 -0.91
N PRO A 43 -11.77 -16.85 -2.05
CA PRO A 43 -11.04 -16.68 -3.30
C PRO A 43 -9.93 -15.64 -3.14
N VAL A 44 -8.71 -15.98 -3.58
CA VAL A 44 -7.53 -15.10 -3.43
C VAL A 44 -6.91 -14.77 -4.78
N LEU A 45 -6.69 -13.48 -5.03
CA LEU A 45 -5.73 -12.99 -6.03
C LEU A 45 -4.40 -12.71 -5.37
N VAL A 46 -3.30 -13.15 -5.99
CA VAL A 46 -1.95 -12.95 -5.45
C VAL A 46 -1.15 -12.07 -6.39
N PHE A 47 -0.63 -10.96 -5.89
CA PHE A 47 0.27 -10.05 -6.60
C PHE A 47 1.64 -10.11 -5.95
N ILE A 48 2.68 -10.37 -6.73
CA ILE A 48 4.04 -10.56 -6.21
C ILE A 48 4.99 -9.69 -7.00
N ASN A 49 5.84 -8.94 -6.31
CA ASN A 49 7.00 -8.33 -6.95
C ASN A 49 8.15 -9.33 -6.87
N SER A 50 8.41 -10.06 -7.97
CA SER A 50 9.42 -11.13 -8.02
C SER A 50 10.84 -10.68 -7.67
N LYS A 51 11.14 -9.39 -7.86
CA LYS A 51 12.45 -8.78 -7.57
C LYS A 51 12.63 -8.38 -6.09
N SER A 52 11.56 -8.43 -5.29
CA SER A 52 11.61 -8.07 -3.87
C SER A 52 12.26 -9.16 -3.00
N GLY A 53 12.88 -8.75 -1.88
CA GLY A 53 13.37 -9.67 -0.86
C GLY A 53 14.60 -10.49 -1.25
N GLY A 54 15.39 -10.07 -2.23
CA GLY A 54 16.61 -10.79 -2.62
C GLY A 54 16.30 -12.17 -3.19
N GLN A 55 15.42 -12.23 -4.19
CA GLN A 55 14.89 -13.44 -4.87
C GLN A 55 13.77 -14.20 -4.15
N LEU A 56 13.46 -13.89 -2.88
CA LEU A 56 12.31 -14.49 -2.18
C LEU A 56 10.98 -14.28 -2.93
N GLY A 57 10.82 -13.15 -3.64
CA GLY A 57 9.65 -12.89 -4.47
C GLY A 57 9.52 -13.88 -5.63
N GLY A 58 10.63 -14.23 -6.30
CA GLY A 58 10.65 -15.21 -7.39
C GLY A 58 10.26 -16.60 -6.90
N ASP A 59 10.82 -17.04 -5.77
CA ASP A 59 10.47 -18.34 -5.17
C ASP A 59 8.99 -18.39 -4.76
N LEU A 60 8.46 -17.33 -4.12
CA LEU A 60 7.04 -17.25 -3.80
C LEU A 60 6.15 -17.30 -5.03
N LEU A 61 6.54 -16.66 -6.13
CA LEU A 61 5.78 -16.71 -7.37
C LEU A 61 5.62 -18.14 -7.87
N LEU A 62 6.69 -18.92 -7.87
CA LEU A 62 6.66 -20.32 -8.26
C LEU A 62 5.80 -21.16 -7.31
N THR A 63 5.94 -20.97 -5.99
CA THR A 63 5.17 -21.74 -5.00
C THR A 63 3.68 -21.40 -5.03
N TYR A 64 3.31 -20.13 -5.15
CA TYR A 64 1.90 -19.76 -5.29
C TYR A 64 1.31 -20.32 -6.59
N ARG A 65 2.03 -20.28 -7.72
CA ARG A 65 1.58 -20.85 -9.00
C ARG A 65 1.46 -22.38 -8.97
N SER A 66 2.21 -23.08 -8.13
CA SER A 66 2.09 -24.55 -7.99
C SER A 66 0.92 -24.96 -7.09
N LEU A 67 0.53 -24.13 -6.12
CA LEU A 67 -0.56 -24.42 -5.19
C LEU A 67 -1.93 -23.91 -5.68
N LEU A 68 -1.94 -22.78 -6.36
CA LEU A 68 -3.13 -22.05 -6.81
C LEU A 68 -3.31 -22.16 -8.33
N ASN A 69 -4.43 -21.62 -8.83
CA ASN A 69 -4.59 -21.41 -10.27
C ASN A 69 -3.50 -20.45 -10.76
N GLU A 70 -2.68 -20.84 -11.73
CA GLU A 70 -1.61 -20.00 -12.27
C GLU A 70 -2.13 -18.62 -12.73
N LYS A 71 -3.36 -18.57 -13.26
CA LYS A 71 -4.01 -17.34 -13.72
C LYS A 71 -4.45 -16.39 -12.61
N GLN A 72 -4.39 -16.81 -11.34
CA GLN A 72 -4.71 -15.96 -10.18
C GLN A 72 -3.48 -15.40 -9.46
N VAL A 73 -2.27 -15.69 -9.98
CA VAL A 73 -0.98 -15.28 -9.40
C VAL A 73 -0.20 -14.43 -10.41
N PHE A 74 -0.08 -13.15 -10.12
CA PHE A 74 0.47 -12.13 -11.01
C PHE A 74 1.82 -11.62 -10.52
N ASP A 75 2.80 -11.55 -11.45
CA ASP A 75 4.04 -10.83 -11.20
C ASP A 75 3.84 -9.34 -11.56
N LEU A 76 4.02 -8.48 -10.56
CA LEU A 76 3.94 -7.02 -10.69
C LEU A 76 5.05 -6.44 -11.57
N GLY A 77 6.13 -7.20 -11.79
CA GLY A 77 7.16 -6.86 -12.78
C GLY A 77 6.73 -7.09 -14.23
N GLU A 78 5.72 -7.94 -14.46
CA GLU A 78 5.21 -8.29 -15.80
C GLU A 78 3.95 -7.50 -16.15
N GLU A 79 2.99 -7.40 -15.23
CA GLU A 79 1.71 -6.72 -15.46
C GLU A 79 1.37 -5.80 -14.28
N ALA A 80 1.01 -4.55 -14.58
CA ALA A 80 0.62 -3.57 -13.57
C ALA A 80 -0.74 -3.94 -12.94
N PRO A 81 -0.92 -3.74 -11.62
CA PRO A 81 -2.10 -4.20 -10.90
C PRO A 81 -3.39 -3.52 -11.36
N ASP A 82 -3.34 -2.29 -11.87
CA ASP A 82 -4.50 -1.58 -12.39
C ASP A 82 -5.08 -2.28 -13.63
N LYS A 83 -4.22 -2.76 -14.52
CA LYS A 83 -4.64 -3.52 -15.71
C LYS A 83 -5.26 -4.85 -15.32
N VAL A 84 -4.61 -5.58 -14.41
CA VAL A 84 -5.08 -6.88 -13.91
C VAL A 84 -6.44 -6.74 -13.25
N LEU A 85 -6.56 -5.83 -12.27
CA LEU A 85 -7.79 -5.65 -11.52
C LEU A 85 -8.92 -5.15 -12.41
N ARG A 86 -8.69 -4.17 -13.30
CA ARG A 86 -9.71 -3.75 -14.27
C ARG A 86 -10.22 -4.91 -15.12
N ARG A 87 -9.31 -5.74 -15.66
CA ARG A 87 -9.68 -6.92 -16.44
C ARG A 87 -10.54 -7.89 -15.63
N ILE A 88 -10.12 -8.24 -14.43
CA ILE A 88 -10.83 -9.21 -13.58
C ILE A 88 -12.21 -8.67 -13.19
N TYR A 89 -12.31 -7.41 -12.74
CA TYR A 89 -13.59 -6.83 -12.37
C TYR A 89 -14.52 -6.69 -13.57
N LEU A 90 -14.02 -6.31 -14.75
CA LEU A 90 -14.83 -6.29 -15.98
C LEU A 90 -15.36 -7.70 -16.32
N ASN A 91 -14.52 -8.72 -16.23
CA ASN A 91 -14.94 -10.11 -16.44
C ASN A 91 -16.02 -10.53 -15.44
N LEU A 92 -15.84 -10.23 -14.16
CA LEU A 92 -16.82 -10.53 -13.11
C LEU A 92 -18.17 -9.84 -13.40
N GLU A 93 -18.17 -8.55 -13.74
CA GLU A 93 -19.40 -7.82 -14.08
C GLU A 93 -20.09 -8.40 -15.33
N MET A 94 -19.32 -8.85 -16.33
CA MET A 94 -19.87 -9.53 -17.52
C MET A 94 -20.48 -10.90 -17.20
N LEU A 95 -19.95 -11.62 -16.21
CA LEU A 95 -20.38 -12.96 -15.82
C LEU A 95 -21.56 -12.94 -14.84
N LYS A 96 -21.74 -11.90 -14.04
CA LYS A 96 -22.83 -11.78 -13.04
C LYS A 96 -24.23 -12.08 -13.56
N PRO A 97 -24.67 -11.63 -14.76
CA PRO A 97 -26.01 -11.95 -15.27
C PRO A 97 -26.22 -13.45 -15.55
N ARG A 98 -25.14 -14.21 -15.72
CA ARG A 98 -25.15 -15.62 -16.13
C ARG A 98 -24.71 -16.58 -15.03
N SER A 99 -23.98 -16.07 -14.03
CA SER A 99 -23.33 -16.89 -13.01
C SER A 99 -23.43 -16.23 -11.64
N LYS A 100 -24.22 -16.82 -10.74
CA LYS A 100 -24.24 -16.43 -9.32
C LYS A 100 -22.88 -16.60 -8.65
N LEU A 101 -22.09 -17.56 -9.14
CA LEU A 101 -20.73 -17.83 -8.69
C LEU A 101 -19.81 -16.61 -8.89
N ALA A 102 -19.98 -15.83 -9.97
CA ALA A 102 -19.20 -14.61 -10.19
C ALA A 102 -19.49 -13.54 -9.12
N ASP A 103 -20.76 -13.35 -8.75
CA ASP A 103 -21.15 -12.41 -7.69
C ASP A 103 -20.61 -12.85 -6.31
N GLU A 104 -20.73 -14.15 -5.99
CA GLU A 104 -20.17 -14.70 -4.75
C GLU A 104 -18.64 -14.58 -4.67
N ILE A 105 -17.95 -14.81 -5.79
CA ILE A 105 -16.49 -14.63 -5.86
C ILE A 105 -16.13 -13.16 -5.63
N GLN A 106 -16.81 -12.22 -6.28
CA GLN A 106 -16.55 -10.79 -6.11
C GLN A 106 -16.75 -10.34 -4.66
N GLN A 107 -17.81 -10.82 -3.99
CA GLN A 107 -18.13 -10.45 -2.61
C GLN A 107 -17.15 -11.04 -1.58
N ARG A 108 -16.54 -12.19 -1.88
CA ARG A 108 -15.62 -12.91 -0.97
C ARG A 108 -14.14 -12.71 -1.31
N LEU A 109 -13.85 -11.98 -2.38
CA LEU A 109 -12.51 -11.82 -2.93
C LEU A 109 -11.56 -11.22 -1.91
N ARG A 110 -10.38 -11.82 -1.78
CA ARG A 110 -9.26 -11.29 -1.00
C ARG A 110 -8.07 -11.11 -1.91
N ILE A 111 -7.20 -10.18 -1.53
CA ILE A 111 -5.95 -9.92 -2.27
C ILE A 111 -4.77 -10.18 -1.33
N ILE A 112 -3.74 -10.86 -1.84
CA ILE A 112 -2.43 -10.96 -1.21
C ILE A 112 -1.44 -10.16 -2.05
N VAL A 113 -0.62 -9.33 -1.40
CA VAL A 113 0.49 -8.62 -2.05
C VAL A 113 1.80 -8.98 -1.38
N ALA A 114 2.76 -9.49 -2.16
CA ALA A 114 4.09 -9.82 -1.68
C ALA A 114 5.14 -8.84 -2.23
N GLY A 115 5.76 -8.08 -1.33
CA GLY A 115 6.70 -7.02 -1.69
C GLY A 115 7.15 -6.23 -0.46
N GLY A 116 7.82 -5.10 -0.70
CA GLY A 116 8.02 -4.08 0.33
C GLY A 116 6.81 -3.16 0.46
N ASP A 117 6.87 -2.21 1.40
CA ASP A 117 5.77 -1.26 1.65
C ASP A 117 5.34 -0.48 0.39
N GLY A 118 6.29 -0.08 -0.46
CA GLY A 118 5.96 0.60 -1.73
C GLY A 118 5.15 -0.27 -2.71
N THR A 119 5.40 -1.58 -2.75
CA THR A 119 4.63 -2.52 -3.57
C THR A 119 3.21 -2.67 -3.01
N ALA A 120 3.08 -2.80 -1.69
CA ALA A 120 1.78 -2.90 -1.03
C ALA A 120 0.96 -1.61 -1.24
N GLY A 121 1.60 -0.45 -1.09
CA GLY A 121 0.92 0.83 -1.26
C GLY A 121 0.55 1.17 -2.70
N TRP A 122 1.32 0.67 -3.68
CA TRP A 122 0.90 0.72 -5.07
C TRP A 122 -0.46 0.03 -5.27
N LEU A 123 -0.60 -1.19 -4.76
CA LEU A 123 -1.82 -2.00 -4.92
C LEU A 123 -3.00 -1.41 -4.16
N LEU A 124 -2.78 -0.93 -2.92
CA LEU A 124 -3.79 -0.24 -2.13
C LEU A 124 -4.29 1.01 -2.84
N GLY A 125 -3.38 1.80 -3.41
CA GLY A 125 -3.72 2.97 -4.19
C GLY A 125 -4.57 2.65 -5.42
N VAL A 126 -4.19 1.61 -6.18
CA VAL A 126 -4.99 1.14 -7.32
C VAL A 126 -6.39 0.70 -6.91
N VAL A 127 -6.54 -0.07 -5.84
CA VAL A 127 -7.87 -0.51 -5.35
C VAL A 127 -8.74 0.67 -4.96
N CYS A 128 -8.16 1.70 -4.35
CA CYS A 128 -8.88 2.93 -4.01
C CYS A 128 -9.30 3.70 -5.27
N ASP A 129 -8.42 3.80 -6.27
CA ASP A 129 -8.68 4.51 -7.54
C ASP A 129 -9.77 3.85 -8.38
N LEU A 130 -9.92 2.52 -8.29
CA LEU A 130 -10.95 1.78 -9.00
C LEU A 130 -12.37 2.08 -8.51
N LYS A 131 -12.53 2.68 -7.32
CA LYS A 131 -13.83 3.03 -6.72
C LYS A 131 -14.83 1.86 -6.77
N LEU A 132 -14.33 0.67 -6.46
CA LEU A 132 -15.10 -0.56 -6.45
C LEU A 132 -16.23 -0.45 -5.42
N SER A 133 -17.42 -0.96 -5.75
CA SER A 133 -18.56 -0.99 -4.82
C SER A 133 -18.25 -1.81 -3.57
N HIS A 134 -17.48 -2.89 -3.74
CA HIS A 134 -17.01 -3.80 -2.70
C HIS A 134 -15.49 -3.99 -2.89
N PRO A 135 -14.65 -3.12 -2.31
CA PRO A 135 -13.20 -3.28 -2.38
C PRO A 135 -12.77 -4.50 -1.54
N PRO A 136 -11.90 -5.37 -2.07
CA PRO A 136 -11.47 -6.58 -1.38
C PRO A 136 -10.44 -6.25 -0.29
N PRO A 137 -10.44 -6.94 0.85
CA PRO A 137 -9.37 -6.80 1.84
C PRO A 137 -8.02 -7.26 1.26
N ILE A 138 -6.95 -6.58 1.67
CA ILE A 138 -5.59 -6.84 1.20
C ILE A 138 -4.72 -7.32 2.37
N ALA A 139 -4.07 -8.46 2.19
CA ALA A 139 -3.06 -8.99 3.08
C ALA A 139 -1.66 -8.78 2.48
N THR A 140 -0.70 -8.38 3.32
CA THR A 140 0.64 -8.01 2.88
C THR A 140 1.67 -9.03 3.34
N VAL A 141 2.45 -9.60 2.41
CA VAL A 141 3.59 -10.50 2.71
C VAL A 141 4.87 -9.66 2.78
N PRO A 142 5.56 -9.61 3.94
CA PRO A 142 6.76 -8.80 4.16
C PRO A 142 8.00 -9.32 3.41
N LEU A 143 8.29 -8.76 2.22
CA LEU A 143 9.50 -9.07 1.44
C LEU A 143 10.57 -7.96 1.47
N GLY A 144 10.28 -6.79 2.04
CA GLY A 144 11.25 -5.69 2.18
C GLY A 144 12.16 -5.82 3.40
N THR A 145 13.12 -4.90 3.52
CA THR A 145 14.02 -4.78 4.69
C THR A 145 13.43 -3.91 5.81
N GLY A 146 12.50 -3.01 5.47
CA GLY A 146 11.78 -2.13 6.41
C GLY A 146 10.28 -2.25 6.23
N ASN A 147 9.71 -3.40 6.60
CA ASN A 147 8.29 -3.72 6.40
C ASN A 147 7.43 -3.12 7.52
N ASN A 148 6.85 -1.94 7.31
CA ASN A 148 6.02 -1.27 8.30
C ASN A 148 4.55 -1.66 8.15
N LEU A 149 4.01 -1.73 6.92
CA LEU A 149 2.61 -2.09 6.66
C LEU A 149 2.26 -3.48 7.20
N PRO A 150 2.94 -4.57 6.79
CA PRO A 150 2.63 -5.90 7.31
C PRO A 150 2.83 -6.00 8.83
N PHE A 151 3.80 -5.28 9.39
CA PHE A 151 4.00 -5.28 10.83
C PHE A 151 2.83 -4.59 11.57
N ALA A 152 2.41 -3.41 11.10
CA ALA A 152 1.31 -2.65 11.69
C ALA A 152 -0.03 -3.42 11.65
N PHE A 153 -0.23 -4.24 10.63
CA PHE A 153 -1.42 -5.08 10.46
C PHE A 153 -1.28 -6.51 11.02
N GLY A 154 -0.18 -6.82 11.70
CA GLY A 154 -0.01 -8.09 12.41
C GLY A 154 0.47 -9.28 11.55
N TRP A 155 0.87 -9.05 10.31
CA TRP A 155 1.46 -10.07 9.40
C TRP A 155 2.93 -10.39 9.70
N GLY A 156 3.56 -9.63 10.61
CA GLY A 156 4.92 -9.84 11.05
C GLY A 156 5.98 -9.03 10.28
N LYS A 157 7.23 -9.13 10.74
CA LYS A 157 8.36 -8.34 10.20
C LYS A 157 9.09 -9.00 9.03
N ARG A 158 9.00 -10.32 8.92
CA ARG A 158 9.77 -11.15 7.98
C ARG A 158 8.85 -12.10 7.26
N ASN A 159 9.22 -12.44 6.02
CA ASN A 159 8.53 -13.43 5.23
C ASN A 159 8.37 -14.74 6.03
N PRO A 160 7.16 -15.32 6.16
CA PRO A 160 6.96 -16.60 6.85
C PRO A 160 7.72 -17.77 6.21
N GLY A 161 8.10 -17.66 4.94
CA GLY A 161 8.85 -18.68 4.18
C GLY A 161 8.38 -18.71 2.73
N THR A 162 9.11 -19.40 1.85
CA THR A 162 8.77 -19.53 0.41
C THR A 162 8.34 -20.93 0.02
N ASP A 163 8.48 -21.90 0.91
CA ASP A 163 8.09 -23.29 0.68
C ASP A 163 6.55 -23.48 0.73
N PRO A 164 6.03 -24.57 0.16
CA PRO A 164 4.59 -24.83 0.10
C PRO A 164 3.87 -24.80 1.46
N ASN A 165 4.51 -25.30 2.53
CA ASN A 165 3.89 -25.33 3.85
C ASN A 165 3.78 -23.92 4.45
N SER A 166 4.81 -23.10 4.26
CA SER A 166 4.79 -21.69 4.67
C SER A 166 3.72 -20.89 3.92
N VAL A 167 3.61 -21.09 2.61
CA VAL A 167 2.55 -20.44 1.79
C VAL A 167 1.16 -20.90 2.23
N MET A 168 0.96 -22.20 2.46
CA MET A 168 -0.31 -22.73 2.93
C MET A 168 -0.68 -22.23 4.34
N SER A 169 0.31 -22.10 5.23
CA SER A 169 0.13 -21.49 6.54
C SER A 169 -0.32 -20.03 6.41
N PHE A 170 0.28 -19.25 5.49
CA PHE A 170 -0.11 -17.87 5.26
C PHE A 170 -1.53 -17.75 4.66
N LEU A 171 -1.92 -18.58 3.69
CA LEU A 171 -3.29 -18.65 3.18
C LEU A 171 -4.32 -18.90 4.30
N ASN A 172 -3.99 -19.82 5.22
CA ASN A 172 -4.82 -20.09 6.39
C ASN A 172 -4.89 -18.90 7.37
N GLN A 173 -3.83 -18.11 7.49
CA GLN A 173 -3.88 -16.86 8.25
C GLN A 173 -4.79 -15.83 7.56
N VAL A 174 -4.71 -15.69 6.23
CA VAL A 174 -5.57 -14.79 5.44
C VAL A 174 -7.05 -15.17 5.55
N LYS A 175 -7.36 -16.48 5.57
CA LYS A 175 -8.71 -17.01 5.85
C LYS A 175 -9.24 -16.59 7.22
N LYS A 176 -8.41 -16.67 8.26
CA LYS A 176 -8.80 -16.41 9.66
C LYS A 176 -8.68 -14.93 10.07
N ALA A 177 -8.05 -14.11 9.24
CA ALA A 177 -7.78 -12.72 9.56
C ALA A 177 -9.05 -11.89 9.65
N LYS A 178 -9.07 -10.98 10.62
CA LYS A 178 -10.13 -9.99 10.78
C LYS A 178 -9.91 -8.85 9.79
N GLU A 179 -10.95 -8.52 9.03
CA GLU A 179 -10.95 -7.37 8.15
C GLU A 179 -10.97 -6.07 8.95
N MET A 180 -10.20 -5.09 8.48
CA MET A 180 -10.14 -3.76 9.07
C MET A 180 -10.22 -2.72 7.96
N LYS A 181 -10.93 -1.63 8.23
CA LYS A 181 -10.93 -0.47 7.34
C LYS A 181 -9.69 0.35 7.63
N ILE A 182 -9.22 1.06 6.62
CA ILE A 182 -8.11 1.99 6.73
C ILE A 182 -8.48 3.26 5.96
N ASP A 183 -8.05 4.40 6.49
CA ASP A 183 -8.10 5.66 5.78
C ASP A 183 -7.02 5.70 4.70
N ASN A 184 -7.38 6.30 3.57
CA ASN A 184 -6.44 6.58 2.50
C ASN A 184 -6.35 8.09 2.30
N TRP A 185 -5.12 8.61 2.33
CA TRP A 185 -4.83 10.03 2.29
C TRP A 185 -4.25 10.43 0.95
N HIS A 186 -4.88 11.40 0.29
CA HIS A 186 -4.34 12.00 -0.91
C HIS A 186 -3.44 13.18 -0.55
N ILE A 187 -2.21 13.19 -1.06
CA ILE A 187 -1.31 14.34 -1.02
C ILE A 187 -1.43 15.10 -2.33
N LEU A 188 -1.63 16.41 -2.20
CA LEU A 188 -1.48 17.37 -3.28
C LEU A 188 -0.18 18.14 -3.08
N MET A 189 0.76 17.98 -4.01
CA MET A 189 2.01 18.74 -4.01
C MET A 189 1.99 19.76 -5.14
N ARG A 190 2.24 21.03 -4.81
CA ARG A 190 2.34 22.10 -5.80
C ARG A 190 3.75 22.68 -5.79
N MET A 191 4.45 22.54 -6.90
CA MET A 191 5.82 23.04 -7.09
C MET A 191 5.81 24.18 -8.10
N ARG A 192 6.60 25.23 -7.90
CA ARG A 192 6.72 26.29 -8.91
C ARG A 192 7.29 25.68 -10.19
N ALA A 193 6.64 25.95 -11.32
CA ALA A 193 7.17 25.55 -12.62
C ALA A 193 8.52 26.27 -12.84
N PRO A 194 9.58 25.58 -13.29
CA PRO A 194 10.82 26.24 -13.64
C PRO A 194 10.52 27.25 -14.77
N ARG A 195 10.88 28.51 -14.55
CA ARG A 195 10.90 29.50 -15.63
C ARG A 195 12.21 29.30 -16.38
N GLY A 196 12.16 29.10 -17.69
CA GLY A 196 13.27 28.63 -18.55
C GLY A 196 14.66 29.08 -18.09
N GLY A 197 15.54 28.11 -17.91
CA GLY A 197 16.95 28.32 -17.60
C GLY A 197 17.81 28.13 -18.87
N PRO A 198 19.10 28.53 -18.85
CA PRO A 198 19.99 28.47 -20.02
C PRO A 198 20.26 27.05 -20.55
N CYS A 199 19.77 26.01 -19.87
CA CYS A 199 19.89 24.61 -20.28
C CYS A 199 18.49 24.00 -20.42
N ASP A 200 17.80 24.34 -21.51
CA ASP A 200 16.67 23.57 -22.00
C ASP A 200 17.15 22.37 -22.84
N PRO A 201 16.47 21.21 -22.77
CA PRO A 201 15.18 20.99 -22.12
C PRO A 201 15.28 20.53 -20.65
N ILE A 202 14.37 21.02 -19.82
CA ILE A 202 14.12 20.52 -18.46
C ILE A 202 13.66 19.05 -18.55
N ALA A 203 14.45 18.12 -18.00
CA ALA A 203 14.11 16.70 -17.96
C ALA A 203 12.78 16.45 -17.22
N PRO A 204 11.98 15.42 -17.61
CA PRO A 204 10.79 15.04 -16.87
C PRO A 204 11.14 14.75 -15.40
N LEU A 205 10.35 15.29 -14.46
CA LEU A 205 10.53 15.01 -13.04
C LEU A 205 10.27 13.51 -12.81
N GLU A 206 11.31 12.73 -12.56
CA GLU A 206 11.16 11.33 -12.15
C GLU A 206 10.59 11.29 -10.73
N LEU A 207 9.32 10.93 -10.62
CA LEU A 207 8.68 10.79 -9.33
C LEU A 207 9.07 9.43 -8.69
N PRO A 208 9.20 9.40 -7.35
CA PRO A 208 9.23 8.18 -6.55
C PRO A 208 8.15 7.17 -6.94
N HIS A 209 8.46 5.87 -6.88
CA HIS A 209 7.44 4.84 -7.07
C HIS A 209 6.30 4.96 -6.05
N SER A 210 6.58 5.44 -4.82
CA SER A 210 5.57 5.72 -3.78
C SER A 210 4.68 6.93 -4.09
N LEU A 211 5.09 7.79 -5.03
CA LEU A 211 4.25 8.84 -5.61
C LEU A 211 3.78 8.34 -6.97
N HIS A 212 2.81 7.42 -6.95
CA HIS A 212 2.05 7.11 -8.14
C HIS A 212 1.35 8.40 -8.56
N ALA A 213 1.87 9.04 -9.60
CA ALA A 213 1.33 10.25 -10.15
C ALA A 213 -0.07 9.93 -10.66
N PHE A 214 -1.09 10.18 -9.83
CA PHE A 214 -2.43 10.40 -10.33
C PHE A 214 -2.27 11.57 -11.30
N GLN A 215 -2.60 11.31 -12.57
CA GLN A 215 -2.39 12.15 -13.76
C GLN A 215 -2.19 13.63 -13.44
N ARG A 216 -1.26 14.30 -14.15
CA ARG A 216 -1.15 15.78 -14.16
C ARG A 216 -2.57 16.33 -14.08
N VAL A 217 -2.86 16.99 -12.96
CA VAL A 217 -4.20 17.46 -12.63
C VAL A 217 -4.72 18.21 -13.86
N SER A 218 -5.96 17.90 -14.31
CA SER A 218 -6.53 18.51 -15.52
C SER A 218 -6.39 20.03 -15.45
N PRO A 219 -5.97 20.76 -16.50
CA PRO A 219 -5.88 22.22 -16.49
C PRO A 219 -7.17 22.91 -16.00
N THR A 220 -8.31 22.23 -16.10
CA THR A 220 -9.63 22.68 -15.65
C THR A 220 -9.99 22.39 -14.19
N ASP A 221 -9.14 21.66 -13.46
CA ASP A 221 -9.35 21.37 -12.04
C ASP A 221 -9.20 22.66 -11.22
N GLU A 222 -10.15 22.94 -10.33
CA GLU A 222 -10.13 24.12 -9.45
C GLU A 222 -8.88 24.21 -8.57
N LEU A 223 -8.19 23.08 -8.35
CA LEU A 223 -6.96 23.01 -7.57
C LEU A 223 -5.70 23.26 -8.41
N ASN A 224 -5.81 23.49 -9.72
CA ASN A 224 -4.67 23.90 -10.52
C ASN A 224 -4.39 25.40 -10.37
N VAL A 225 -3.11 25.72 -10.20
CA VAL A 225 -2.65 27.09 -10.00
C VAL A 225 -1.66 27.43 -11.11
N GLU A 226 -1.93 28.52 -11.81
CA GLU A 226 -1.07 29.01 -12.89
C GLU A 226 0.37 29.24 -12.38
N GLY A 227 1.37 28.82 -13.17
CA GLY A 227 2.78 28.91 -12.80
C GLY A 227 3.28 27.82 -11.83
N TYR A 228 2.43 26.84 -11.49
CA TYR A 228 2.80 25.70 -10.65
C TYR A 228 2.52 24.36 -11.35
N HIS A 229 3.35 23.36 -11.10
CA HIS A 229 3.06 21.96 -11.38
C HIS A 229 2.40 21.32 -10.16
N THR A 230 1.23 20.72 -10.38
CA THR A 230 0.48 19.99 -9.37
C THR A 230 0.67 18.49 -9.54
N PHE A 231 1.09 17.83 -8.47
CA PHE A 231 1.22 16.38 -8.36
C PHE A 231 0.22 15.86 -7.33
N ARG A 232 -0.40 14.73 -7.63
CA ARG A 232 -1.23 13.97 -6.70
C ARG A 232 -0.57 12.62 -6.43
N GLY A 233 -0.56 12.21 -5.17
CA GLY A 233 -0.10 10.90 -4.75
C GLY A 233 -0.90 10.42 -3.55
N ILE A 234 -0.78 9.13 -3.26
CA ILE A 234 -1.38 8.52 -2.08
C ILE A 234 -0.30 8.48 -0.99
N LEU A 235 -0.61 9.01 0.19
CA LEU A 235 0.28 8.94 1.34
C LEU A 235 0.18 7.56 1.96
N GLU A 236 0.97 6.66 1.43
CA GLU A 236 1.31 5.43 2.12
C GLU A 236 2.81 5.48 2.38
N LEU A 237 3.17 5.94 3.59
CA LEU A 237 4.53 6.03 4.13
C LEU A 237 5.57 6.60 3.14
N LEU A 238 5.66 7.93 3.07
CA LEU A 238 6.84 8.60 2.53
C LEU A 238 8.07 8.25 3.40
N GLN A 239 8.82 7.22 3.03
CA GLN A 239 10.10 6.87 3.66
C GLN A 239 11.27 7.28 2.76
N HIS A 240 12.30 7.89 3.35
CA HIS A 240 13.61 8.14 2.75
C HIS A 240 14.69 7.40 3.55
N GLY A 241 15.67 6.79 2.88
CA GLY A 241 16.86 6.19 3.51
C GLY A 241 18.09 6.36 2.61
N SER A 242 19.21 6.83 3.17
CA SER A 242 20.41 7.21 2.42
C SER A 242 21.34 6.02 2.08
N ARG A 243 22.02 6.18 0.95
CA ARG A 243 23.02 5.31 0.32
C ARG A 243 24.16 4.93 1.27
N HIS A 244 24.45 3.64 1.41
CA HIS A 244 25.78 3.04 1.29
C HIS A 244 25.58 1.63 0.69
N GLY A 245 25.99 1.44 -0.56
CA GLY A 245 25.77 0.21 -1.34
C GLY A 245 24.64 0.40 -2.36
N GLY A 246 24.98 0.32 -3.65
CA GLY A 246 24.11 0.71 -4.76
C GLY A 246 22.71 0.09 -4.72
N MET A 247 21.72 0.92 -4.44
CA MET A 247 20.30 0.65 -4.69
C MET A 247 19.60 1.98 -4.97
N CYS A 248 19.07 2.12 -6.18
CA CYS A 248 18.29 3.27 -6.61
C CYS A 248 16.87 3.16 -6.03
N PHE A 249 16.49 4.07 -5.13
CA PHE A 249 15.10 4.23 -4.69
C PHE A 249 14.78 5.72 -4.66
N ASN A 250 14.01 6.15 -5.66
CA ASN A 250 13.55 7.53 -5.81
C ASN A 250 12.58 7.86 -4.68
N VAL A 251 12.93 8.84 -3.85
CA VAL A 251 12.09 9.57 -2.90
C VAL A 251 12.46 11.04 -3.07
N LEU A 252 11.46 11.92 -3.17
CA LEU A 252 11.60 13.34 -3.47
C LEU A 252 12.65 13.97 -2.52
N GLU A 253 13.76 14.43 -3.10
CA GLU A 253 14.85 15.10 -2.39
C GLU A 253 14.35 16.38 -1.71
N PHE A 254 13.93 16.28 -0.46
CA PHE A 254 13.76 17.44 0.44
C PHE A 254 14.39 17.15 1.80
N ILE A 255 15.66 16.76 1.78
CA ILE A 255 16.55 17.03 2.91
C ILE A 255 17.56 18.07 2.41
N ASP A 256 17.10 19.32 2.28
CA ASP A 256 18.05 20.43 2.22
C ASP A 256 18.64 20.55 3.65
N LEU A 257 19.83 19.99 3.87
CA LEU A 257 20.52 19.99 5.17
C LEU A 257 20.73 21.41 5.73
N VAL A 258 20.52 22.44 4.90
CA VAL A 258 20.75 23.85 5.21
C VAL A 258 19.46 24.58 5.61
N ARG A 259 18.28 24.21 5.06
CA ARG A 259 17.04 24.99 5.23
C ARG A 259 15.98 24.21 6.00
N ASN A 260 15.26 24.91 6.91
CA ASN A 260 14.17 24.29 7.65
C ASN A 260 12.94 24.11 6.75
N ILE A 261 12.10 23.10 7.04
CA ILE A 261 10.93 22.80 6.20
C ILE A 261 9.92 23.95 6.17
N ALA A 262 9.85 24.75 7.24
CA ALA A 262 9.02 25.95 7.30
C ALA A 262 9.42 27.04 6.28
N GLN A 263 10.68 27.05 5.82
CA GLN A 263 11.17 27.94 4.76
C GLN A 263 11.02 27.34 3.36
N LEU A 264 10.91 26.01 3.26
CA LEU A 264 10.87 25.28 1.99
C LEU A 264 9.44 25.00 1.51
N ALA A 265 8.52 24.71 2.43
CA ALA A 265 7.19 24.26 2.11
C ALA A 265 6.13 24.95 2.98
N LYS A 266 5.04 25.35 2.34
CA LYS A 266 3.80 25.72 3.03
C LYS A 266 2.91 24.49 3.10
N VAL A 267 2.73 23.94 4.30
CA VAL A 267 1.87 22.77 4.53
C VAL A 267 0.47 23.26 4.88
N LYS A 268 -0.53 22.69 4.19
CA LYS A 268 -1.94 22.89 4.50
C LYS A 268 -2.58 21.56 4.80
N VAL A 269 -3.53 21.54 5.74
CA VAL A 269 -4.33 20.35 6.07
C VAL A 269 -5.80 20.67 5.77
N MET A 270 -6.51 19.74 5.14
CA MET A 270 -7.94 19.87 4.89
C MET A 270 -8.70 19.42 6.13
N LYS A 271 -9.53 20.30 6.71
CA LYS A 271 -10.43 19.94 7.80
C LYS A 271 -11.67 19.21 7.25
N ARG A 272 -12.38 18.48 8.12
CA ARG A 272 -13.58 17.68 7.77
C ARG A 272 -14.66 18.43 6.97
N HIS A 273 -14.73 19.75 7.10
CA HIS A 273 -15.68 20.61 6.36
C HIS A 273 -15.16 21.07 4.97
N GLY A 274 -14.07 20.48 4.46
CA GLY A 274 -13.50 20.80 3.15
C GLY A 274 -12.63 22.07 3.10
N GLN A 275 -12.42 22.73 4.24
CA GLN A 275 -11.62 23.94 4.31
C GLN A 275 -10.13 23.63 4.53
N TRP A 276 -9.26 24.19 3.68
CA TRP A 276 -7.82 24.12 3.84
C TRP A 276 -7.33 25.11 4.90
N GLN A 277 -6.61 24.63 5.90
CA GLN A 277 -5.98 25.44 6.93
C GLN A 277 -4.45 25.35 6.84
N ASP A 278 -3.77 26.48 7.04
CA ASP A 278 -2.31 26.51 7.12
C ASP A 278 -1.84 25.80 8.40
N LEU A 279 -0.95 24.82 8.25
CA LEU A 279 -0.30 24.19 9.38
C LEU A 279 0.87 25.07 9.83
N HIS A 280 0.81 25.60 11.04
CA HIS A 280 1.91 26.35 11.62
C HIS A 280 3.08 25.42 11.97
N ILE A 281 4.18 25.55 11.22
CA ILE A 281 5.40 24.79 11.45
C ILE A 281 6.43 25.70 12.13
N PRO A 282 6.84 25.43 13.38
CA PRO A 282 7.88 26.22 14.04
C PRO A 282 9.20 26.16 13.26
N HIS A 283 9.94 27.28 13.21
CA HIS A 283 11.24 27.35 12.53
C HIS A 283 12.30 26.37 13.05
N SER A 284 12.11 25.82 14.26
CA SER A 284 12.97 24.77 14.82
C SER A 284 12.78 23.40 14.15
N ILE A 285 11.70 23.20 13.38
CA ILE A 285 11.39 21.91 12.74
C ILE A 285 12.10 21.84 11.39
N ARG A 286 12.91 20.80 11.21
CA ARG A 286 13.68 20.55 9.98
C ARG A 286 13.02 19.55 9.06
N SER A 287 12.25 18.59 9.61
CA SER A 287 11.51 17.61 8.81
C SER A 287 10.14 17.31 9.41
N ILE A 288 9.21 16.87 8.56
CA ILE A 288 7.87 16.43 8.93
C ILE A 288 7.66 15.03 8.41
N VAL A 289 7.04 14.18 9.22
CA VAL A 289 6.59 12.85 8.85
C VAL A 289 5.08 12.81 9.06
N CYS A 290 4.35 12.40 8.04
CA CYS A 290 2.90 12.18 8.11
C CYS A 290 2.64 10.67 8.14
N LEU A 291 1.85 10.19 9.10
CA LEU A 291 1.60 8.78 9.34
C LEU A 291 0.10 8.50 9.51
N ASN A 292 -0.35 7.38 8.95
CA ASN A 292 -1.68 6.80 9.18
C ASN A 292 -1.58 5.40 9.82
N LEU A 293 -0.47 5.10 10.49
CA LEU A 293 -0.22 3.79 11.08
C LEU A 293 0.04 3.90 12.60
N PRO A 294 -0.43 2.91 13.38
CA PRO A 294 -0.30 2.90 14.84
C PRO A 294 1.09 2.48 15.30
N SER A 295 2.00 2.12 14.41
CA SER A 295 3.41 1.92 14.72
C SER A 295 4.30 2.17 13.49
N PHE A 296 5.57 2.52 13.73
CA PHE A 296 6.56 2.81 12.70
C PHE A 296 7.85 2.00 12.94
N SER A 297 8.58 1.65 11.87
CA SER A 297 9.92 1.03 11.90
C SER A 297 10.09 -0.07 12.96
N GLY A 298 9.28 -1.14 12.85
CA GLY A 298 9.38 -2.28 13.74
C GLY A 298 8.84 -2.07 15.16
N GLY A 299 7.91 -1.15 15.36
CA GLY A 299 7.18 -0.96 16.62
C GLY A 299 7.52 0.32 17.39
N LEU A 300 8.28 1.22 16.78
CA LEU A 300 8.55 2.55 17.32
C LEU A 300 7.30 3.43 17.21
N SER A 301 7.13 4.27 18.21
CA SER A 301 5.97 5.15 18.40
C SER A 301 6.45 6.60 18.35
N PRO A 302 6.55 7.23 17.15
CA PRO A 302 7.13 8.57 17.00
C PRO A 302 6.32 9.68 17.67
N TRP A 303 5.06 9.42 18.03
CA TRP A 303 4.21 10.33 18.82
C TRP A 303 4.60 10.39 20.31
N GLY A 304 5.44 9.46 20.79
CA GLY A 304 5.86 9.35 22.19
C GLY A 304 4.69 9.19 23.17
N THR A 305 4.95 9.37 24.47
CA THR A 305 3.90 9.47 25.49
C THR A 305 3.64 10.95 25.81
N PRO A 306 2.52 11.55 25.39
CA PRO A 306 2.29 12.97 25.64
C PRO A 306 2.17 13.23 27.15
N ASN A 307 3.03 14.12 27.68
CA ASN A 307 2.92 14.59 29.07
C ASN A 307 1.53 15.19 29.31
N SER A 308 0.95 14.97 30.49
CA SER A 308 -0.34 15.47 30.99
C SER A 308 -0.69 16.93 30.66
N LYS A 309 0.29 17.81 30.42
CA LYS A 309 0.06 19.18 29.91
C LYS A 309 -0.28 19.22 28.40
N LYS A 310 0.39 18.42 27.58
CA LYS A 310 0.16 18.34 26.12
C LYS A 310 -1.13 17.61 25.75
N GLN A 311 -1.60 16.65 26.56
CA GLN A 311 -2.90 16.00 26.36
C GLN A 311 -4.08 16.98 26.51
N ARG A 312 -3.96 17.98 27.39
CA ARG A 312 -5.02 18.96 27.65
C ARG A 312 -5.13 20.09 26.61
N ASP A 313 -4.04 20.41 25.92
CA ASP A 313 -3.98 21.54 24.97
C ASP A 313 -4.28 21.16 23.50
N ARG A 314 -4.34 19.87 23.14
CA ARG A 314 -4.27 19.44 21.72
C ARG A 314 -5.19 18.30 21.28
N ASP A 315 -6.18 17.89 22.10
CA ASP A 315 -7.13 16.82 21.76
C ASP A 315 -6.45 15.55 21.16
N LEU A 316 -5.28 15.19 21.68
CA LEU A 316 -4.48 14.10 21.14
C LEU A 316 -5.09 12.74 21.53
N THR A 317 -5.71 12.05 20.58
CA THR A 317 -6.16 10.66 20.73
C THR A 317 -5.06 9.68 20.29
N PRO A 318 -5.07 8.41 20.74
CA PRO A 318 -4.16 7.39 20.21
C PRO A 318 -4.30 7.28 18.68
N PRO A 319 -3.22 6.96 17.94
CA PRO A 319 -3.29 6.81 16.49
C PRO A 319 -4.11 5.58 16.12
N TYR A 320 -5.06 5.77 15.21
CA TYR A 320 -5.83 4.69 14.61
C TYR A 320 -5.73 4.80 13.08
N VAL A 321 -5.93 3.67 12.40
CA VAL A 321 -5.82 3.62 10.93
C VAL A 321 -7.10 4.10 10.24
N ASP A 322 -8.20 4.26 10.98
CA ASP A 322 -9.57 4.47 10.50
C ASP A 322 -10.35 5.56 11.26
N ASP A 323 -9.66 6.51 11.90
CA ASP A 323 -10.28 7.60 12.67
C ASP A 323 -10.54 8.89 11.86
N GLY A 324 -10.17 8.88 10.58
CA GLY A 324 -10.24 10.00 9.66
C GLY A 324 -9.27 11.13 10.05
N LEU A 325 -8.17 10.81 10.75
CA LEU A 325 -7.14 11.74 11.18
C LEU A 325 -5.76 11.32 10.66
N LEU A 326 -4.89 12.29 10.42
CA LEU A 326 -3.54 12.05 9.92
C LEU A 326 -2.54 12.57 10.94
N GLU A 327 -1.64 11.71 11.39
CA GLU A 327 -0.64 12.08 12.39
C GLU A 327 0.50 12.86 11.72
N VAL A 328 0.73 14.10 12.15
CA VAL A 328 1.81 14.94 11.61
C VAL A 328 2.85 15.20 12.69
N VAL A 329 4.04 14.62 12.54
CA VAL A 329 5.14 14.71 13.50
C VAL A 329 6.29 15.54 12.93
N GLY A 330 6.73 16.57 13.66
CA GLY A 330 7.88 17.41 13.31
C GLY A 330 9.13 17.02 14.08
N PHE A 331 10.28 16.96 13.40
CA PHE A 331 11.59 16.68 13.99
C PHE A 331 12.51 17.89 13.90
N ARG A 332 13.28 18.15 14.96
CA ARG A 332 14.19 19.31 15.05
C ARG A 332 15.54 19.09 14.39
N ASP A 333 15.96 17.85 14.23
CA ASP A 333 17.20 17.49 13.55
C ASP A 333 16.89 16.61 12.35
N ALA A 334 17.44 16.98 11.18
CA ALA A 334 17.32 16.17 9.96
C ALA A 334 17.91 14.77 10.15
N TRP A 335 18.96 14.65 10.97
CA TRP A 335 19.53 13.38 11.40
C TRP A 335 18.62 12.60 12.35
N HIS A 336 17.82 13.24 13.22
CA HIS A 336 16.84 12.50 14.04
C HIS A 336 15.64 12.04 13.21
N GLY A 337 15.24 12.75 12.15
CA GLY A 337 14.31 12.19 11.15
C GLY A 337 14.87 10.95 10.44
N LEU A 338 16.18 10.94 10.18
CA LEU A 338 16.92 9.82 9.55
C LEU A 338 17.25 8.68 10.55
N VAL A 339 17.46 8.98 11.84
CA VAL A 339 17.87 8.07 12.94
C VAL A 339 16.69 7.69 13.84
N CYS A 340 15.49 8.27 13.68
CA CYS A 340 14.24 7.68 14.18
C CYS A 340 13.90 6.33 13.52
N LEU A 341 14.74 5.90 12.57
CA LEU A 341 14.88 4.52 12.12
C LEU A 341 15.63 3.60 13.11
N LEU A 342 16.21 4.13 14.19
CA LEU A 342 16.98 3.33 15.17
C LEU A 342 16.80 3.65 16.66
N GLN A 343 16.44 4.84 17.14
CA GLN A 343 16.19 5.04 18.59
C GLN A 343 15.66 6.45 18.92
N MET A 344 14.66 6.52 19.82
CA MET A 344 14.26 7.66 20.70
C MET A 344 12.97 8.46 20.43
N ASP A 345 12.56 9.12 21.52
CA ASP A 345 11.23 9.51 22.03
C ASP A 345 10.98 11.05 21.92
N MET A 346 11.39 11.68 20.81
CA MET A 346 11.55 13.14 20.70
C MET A 346 10.80 13.78 19.50
N GLY A 347 9.65 13.23 19.11
CA GLY A 347 8.76 13.83 18.11
C GLY A 347 7.89 14.95 18.69
N LEU A 348 7.68 16.05 17.95
CA LEU A 348 6.63 17.03 18.28
C LEU A 348 5.41 16.77 17.40
N VAL A 349 4.29 16.35 17.99
CA VAL A 349 3.01 16.25 17.27
C VAL A 349 2.55 17.65 16.88
N LEU A 350 2.54 17.93 15.58
CA LEU A 350 2.16 19.22 15.00
C LEU A 350 0.66 19.31 14.76
N HIS A 351 0.04 18.20 14.36
CA HIS A 351 -1.39 18.12 14.06
C HIS A 351 -1.90 16.70 14.22
N LYS A 352 -3.19 16.61 14.58
CA LYS A 352 -4.02 15.43 14.44
C LYS A 352 -5.35 15.85 13.82
#